data_AF-A0A927GPL5-F1
#
_entry.id   AF-A0A927GPL5-F1
#
_cell.length_a   1.000
_cell.length_b   1.000
_cell.length_c   1.000
_cell.angle_alpha   90.00
_cell.angle_beta   90.00
_cell.angle_gamma   90.00
#
_symmetry.space_group_name_H-M   'P 1'
#
loop_
_entity.id
_entity.type
_entity.pdbx_description
1 polymer ?
#
loop_
_entity_poly.entity_id
_entity_poly.type
_entity_poly.pdbx_seq_one_letter_code
_entity_poly.pdbx_strand_id
1 'polypeptide(L)'
;MAYVIYTSGSTGRPKGVMVEHHSVVNYLTTLQEKFRLTSDDRLLLKSPLSFDVSVREVFWALSTGATLVVAEAGRHADPDYLVEAIERERVTVVHFVPSMLHVLLETLDGPGRCPLCAR
;
A
#
# COMPACT_ATOMS: atom_id res chain seq x y z
N MET A 1 6.53 7.25 21.46
CA MET A 1 6.18 5.96 20.83
C MET A 1 5.27 6.27 19.64
N ALA A 2 5.54 5.74 18.45
CA ALA A 2 4.70 6.00 17.26
C ALA A 2 3.64 4.91 17.05
N TYR A 3 4.02 3.64 17.12
CA TYR A 3 3.07 2.52 17.01
C TYR A 3 3.58 1.25 17.69
N VAL A 4 2.65 0.32 17.92
CA VAL A 4 2.93 -1.06 18.29
C VAL A 4 2.14 -1.98 17.36
N ILE A 5 2.83 -2.85 16.63
CA ILE A 5 2.22 -3.85 15.75
C ILE A 5 2.61 -5.25 16.24
N TYR A 6 1.62 -6.15 16.31
CA TYR A 6 1.83 -7.51 16.78
C TYR A 6 2.18 -8.45 15.62
N THR A 7 3.20 -9.28 15.82
CA THR A 7 3.61 -10.31 14.87
C THR A 7 3.53 -11.70 15.49
N SER A 8 3.51 -12.75 14.65
CA SER A 8 3.54 -14.13 15.13
C SER A 8 4.84 -14.39 15.89
N GLY A 9 4.72 -14.76 17.16
CA GLY A 9 5.86 -15.15 17.97
C GLY A 9 6.19 -16.63 17.77
N SER A 10 7.48 -16.96 17.72
CA SER A 10 7.97 -18.35 17.65
C SER A 10 7.54 -19.22 18.84
N THR A 11 7.08 -18.62 19.93
CA THR A 11 6.57 -19.30 21.14
C THR A 11 5.06 -19.51 21.14
N GLY A 12 4.38 -19.19 20.03
CA GLY A 12 2.91 -19.24 19.91
C GLY A 12 2.18 -18.05 20.53
N ARG A 13 2.90 -17.14 21.21
CA ARG A 13 2.36 -15.88 21.74
C ARG A 13 2.76 -14.71 20.85
N PRO A 14 1.82 -13.85 20.39
CA PRO A 14 2.16 -12.67 19.62
C PRO A 14 3.15 -11.75 20.34
N LYS A 15 4.11 -11.20 19.60
CA LYS A 15 5.09 -10.24 20.12
C LYS A 15 4.76 -8.85 19.58
N GLY A 16 4.66 -7.87 20.48
CA GLY A 16 4.45 -6.46 20.10
C GLY A 16 5.79 -5.83 19.70
N VAL A 17 5.88 -5.38 18.45
CA VAL A 17 7.01 -4.59 17.95
C VAL A 17 6.71 -3.13 18.18
N MET A 18 7.50 -2.49 19.03
CA MET A 18 7.37 -1.06 19.36
C MET A 18 8.28 -0.24 18.47
N VAL A 19 7.73 0.78 17.80
CA VAL A 19 8.49 1.66 16.91
C VAL A 19 8.34 3.11 17.33
N GLU A 20 9.47 3.81 17.43
CA GLU A 20 9.54 5.21 17.82
C GLU A 20 9.33 6.16 16.62
N HIS A 21 8.92 7.40 16.90
CA HIS A 21 8.64 8.39 15.84
C HIS A 21 9.85 8.65 14.95
N HIS A 22 11.04 8.77 15.54
CA HIS A 22 12.26 9.04 14.78
C HIS A 22 12.58 7.95 13.73
N SER A 23 12.20 6.68 13.98
CA SER A 23 12.44 5.58 13.06
C SER A 23 11.49 5.67 11.86
N VAL A 24 10.23 6.04 12.12
CA VAL A 24 9.23 6.29 11.08
C VAL A 24 9.65 7.49 10.23
N VAL A 25 10.02 8.61 10.87
CA VAL A 25 10.47 9.81 10.16
C VAL A 25 11.68 9.51 9.29
N ASN A 26 12.70 8.84 9.82
CA ASN A 26 13.87 8.43 9.06
C ASN A 26 13.50 7.60 7.83
N TYR A 27 12.60 6.62 7.99
CA TYR A 27 12.15 5.79 6.87
C TYR A 27 11.42 6.61 5.79
N LEU A 28 10.49 7.49 6.19
CA LEU A 28 9.74 8.33 5.26
C LEU A 28 10.65 9.34 4.53
N THR A 29 11.63 9.92 5.22
CA THR A 29 12.64 10.79 4.60
C THR A 29 13.42 10.04 3.53
N THR A 30 13.89 8.81 3.81
CA THR A 30 14.57 7.98 2.81
C THR A 30 13.68 7.64 1.61
N LEU A 31 12.40 7.32 1.84
CA LEU A 31 11.44 7.11 0.74
C LEU A 31 11.28 8.37 -0.11
N GLN A 32 11.18 9.53 0.52
CA GLN A 32 11.01 10.79 -0.17
C GLN A 32 12.22 11.18 -1.00
N GLU A 33 13.43 10.99 -0.48
CA GLU A 33 14.67 11.25 -1.23
C GLU A 33 14.77 10.39 -2.49
N LYS A 34 14.34 9.12 -2.39
CA LYS A 34 14.44 8.13 -3.47
C LYS A 34 13.36 8.28 -4.53
N PHE A 35 12.10 8.43 -4.11
CA PHE A 35 10.94 8.36 -5.00
C PHE A 35 10.27 9.71 -5.26
N ARG A 36 10.53 10.72 -4.43
CA ARG A 36 10.07 12.11 -4.61
C ARG A 36 8.57 12.22 -4.85
N LEU A 37 7.77 11.69 -3.93
CA LEU A 37 6.32 11.82 -3.98
C LEU A 37 5.93 13.31 -3.90
N THR A 38 4.94 13.70 -4.70
CA THR A 38 4.48 15.09 -4.84
C THR A 38 2.99 15.22 -4.55
N SER A 39 2.47 16.45 -4.55
CA SER A 39 1.03 16.71 -4.40
C SER A 39 0.18 16.19 -5.56
N ASP A 40 0.79 15.92 -6.71
CA ASP A 40 0.10 15.39 -7.88
C ASP A 40 -0.11 13.86 -7.78
N ASP A 41 0.55 13.22 -6.80
CA ASP A 41 0.46 11.79 -6.60
C ASP A 41 -0.77 11.37 -5.78
N ARG A 42 -1.20 10.13 -6.03
CA ARG A 42 -2.39 9.52 -5.45
C ARG A 42 -2.00 8.14 -4.94
N LEU A 43 -1.86 8.01 -3.61
CA LEU A 43 -1.40 6.80 -2.96
C LEU A 43 -2.60 6.00 -2.46
N LEU A 44 -2.67 4.71 -2.83
CA LEU A 44 -3.71 3.81 -2.35
C LEU A 44 -3.37 3.20 -0.97
N LEU A 45 -4.12 3.58 0.07
CA LEU A 45 -4.16 2.88 1.34
C LEU A 45 -5.06 1.65 1.19
N LYS A 46 -4.44 0.49 0.99
CA LYS A 46 -5.14 -0.81 0.97
C LYS A 46 -4.62 -1.78 2.01
N SER A 47 -3.41 -1.56 2.53
CA SER A 47 -2.83 -2.50 3.49
C SER A 47 -3.61 -2.41 4.81
N PRO A 48 -3.99 -3.54 5.45
CA PRO A 48 -4.64 -3.48 6.75
C PRO A 48 -3.77 -2.72 7.75
N LEU A 49 -4.37 -1.92 8.63
CA LEU A 49 -3.64 -1.11 9.62
C LEU A 49 -2.86 -1.96 10.64
N SER A 50 -3.11 -3.27 10.70
CA SER A 50 -2.34 -4.24 11.48
C SER A 50 -1.01 -4.62 10.83
N PHE A 51 -0.71 -4.16 9.61
CA PHE A 51 0.58 -4.34 8.93
C PHE A 51 1.32 -3.01 8.85
N ASP A 52 2.64 -3.06 9.03
CA ASP A 52 3.53 -1.89 9.07
C ASP A 52 3.57 -1.11 7.75
N VAL A 53 3.32 -1.75 6.62
CA VAL A 53 3.16 -1.10 5.31
C VAL A 53 2.13 0.03 5.35
N SER A 54 1.04 -0.13 6.11
CA SER A 54 0.01 0.92 6.23
C SER A 54 0.56 2.25 6.77
N VAL A 55 1.63 2.20 7.58
CA VAL A 55 2.28 3.39 8.16
C VAL A 55 2.87 4.26 7.04
N ARG A 56 3.57 3.68 6.07
CA ARG A 56 4.08 4.45 4.93
C ARG A 56 2.96 4.91 4.00
N GLU A 57 1.91 4.11 3.81
CA GLU A 57 0.79 4.49 2.97
C GLU A 57 0.12 5.76 3.51
N VAL A 58 -0.16 5.81 4.81
CA VAL A 58 -0.77 6.99 5.45
C VAL A 58 0.19 8.17 5.53
N PHE A 59 1.33 8.00 6.20
CA PHE A 59 2.13 9.16 6.60
C PHE A 59 3.00 9.70 5.48
N TRP A 60 3.34 8.91 4.46
CA TRP A 60 4.11 9.46 3.33
C TRP A 60 3.23 10.41 2.51
N ALA A 61 2.01 10.01 2.17
CA ALA A 61 1.10 10.87 1.42
C ALA A 61 0.77 12.16 2.17
N LEU A 62 0.43 12.05 3.45
CA LEU A 62 0.06 13.20 4.27
C LEU A 62 1.23 14.18 4.53
N SER A 63 2.47 13.69 4.56
CA SER A 63 3.65 14.55 4.80
C SER A 63 4.15 15.26 3.53
N THR A 64 3.75 14.81 2.33
CA THR A 64 4.17 15.40 1.05
C THR A 64 3.07 16.17 0.33
N GLY A 65 1.84 16.16 0.88
CA GLY A 65 0.67 16.80 0.26
C GLY A 65 0.02 15.97 -0.85
N ALA A 66 0.42 14.70 -1.02
CA ALA A 66 -0.22 13.79 -1.95
C ALA A 66 -1.64 13.41 -1.51
N THR A 67 -2.45 12.91 -2.43
CA THR A 67 -3.79 12.39 -2.10
C THR A 67 -3.69 10.98 -1.53
N LEU A 68 -4.31 10.73 -0.37
CA LEU A 68 -4.51 9.39 0.17
C LEU A 68 -5.87 8.83 -0.27
N VAL A 69 -5.85 7.82 -1.14
CA VAL A 69 -7.05 7.10 -1.58
C VAL A 69 -7.27 5.92 -0.63
N VAL A 70 -8.39 5.88 0.09
CA VAL A 70 -8.68 4.83 1.07
C VAL A 70 -9.49 3.72 0.41
N ALA A 71 -8.93 2.51 0.36
CA ALA A 71 -9.63 1.33 -0.13
C ALA A 71 -10.77 0.92 0.83
N GLU A 72 -11.79 0.30 0.27
CA GLU A 72 -12.89 -0.28 1.03
C GLU A 72 -12.37 -1.40 1.94
N ALA A 73 -12.86 -1.41 3.18
CA ALA A 73 -12.42 -2.35 4.19
C ALA A 73 -12.61 -3.81 3.73
N GLY A 74 -11.60 -4.64 3.92
CA GLY A 74 -11.64 -6.07 3.56
C GLY A 74 -11.35 -6.38 2.09
N ARG A 75 -11.36 -5.40 1.18
CA ARG A 75 -11.17 -5.64 -0.27
C ARG A 75 -9.73 -5.60 -0.76
N HIS A 76 -8.77 -5.52 0.17
CA HIS A 76 -7.33 -5.46 -0.11
C HIS A 76 -6.74 -6.69 -0.83
N ALA A 77 -7.48 -7.80 -0.87
CA ALA A 77 -7.12 -9.05 -1.54
C ALA A 77 -8.01 -9.37 -2.75
N ASP A 78 -8.92 -8.46 -3.14
CA ASP A 78 -9.80 -8.59 -4.30
C ASP A 78 -9.13 -7.92 -5.51
N PRO A 79 -8.58 -8.68 -6.49
CA PRO A 79 -7.81 -8.10 -7.58
C PRO A 79 -8.67 -7.28 -8.54
N ASP A 80 -9.90 -7.70 -8.85
CA ASP A 80 -10.81 -6.97 -9.73
C ASP A 80 -11.16 -5.60 -9.12
N TYR A 81 -11.48 -5.59 -7.82
CA TYR A 81 -11.69 -4.35 -7.10
C TYR A 81 -10.48 -3.43 -7.14
N LEU A 82 -9.27 -3.96 -6.93
CA LEU A 82 -8.07 -3.15 -6.92
C LEU A 82 -7.79 -2.55 -8.29
N VAL A 83 -7.98 -3.30 -9.38
CA VAL A 83 -7.89 -2.77 -10.74
C VAL A 83 -8.87 -1.60 -10.93
N GLU A 84 -10.15 -1.82 -10.60
CA GLU A 84 -11.18 -0.79 -10.74
C GLU A 84 -10.91 0.45 -9.86
N ALA A 85 -10.44 0.25 -8.64
CA ALA A 85 -10.10 1.35 -7.73
C ALA A 85 -8.89 2.13 -8.23
N ILE A 86 -7.86 1.45 -8.73
CA ILE A 86 -6.67 2.08 -9.30
C ILE A 86 -7.04 2.95 -10.51
N GLU A 87 -7.87 2.41 -11.42
CA GLU A 87 -8.31 3.13 -12.61
C GLU A 87 -9.23 4.30 -12.28
N ARG A 88 -10.30 4.05 -11.52
CA ARG A 88 -11.31 5.05 -11.17
C ARG A 88 -10.71 6.20 -10.38
N GLU A 89 -9.89 5.90 -9.39
CA GLU A 89 -9.30 6.90 -8.51
C GLU A 89 -7.98 7.45 -9.05
N ARG A 90 -7.51 7.00 -10.22
CA ARG A 90 -6.23 7.39 -10.84
C ARG A 90 -5.05 7.26 -9.89
N VAL A 91 -4.94 6.12 -9.21
CA VAL A 91 -3.84 5.84 -8.27
C VAL A 91 -2.51 5.88 -9.01
N THR A 92 -1.54 6.63 -8.50
CA THR A 92 -0.18 6.71 -9.05
C THR A 92 0.82 5.87 -8.25
N VAL A 93 0.51 5.59 -6.97
CA VAL A 93 1.38 4.80 -6.09
C VAL A 93 0.58 3.75 -5.33
N VAL A 94 1.01 2.49 -5.44
CA VAL A 94 0.40 1.35 -4.74
C VAL A 94 1.47 0.35 -4.31
N HIS A 95 1.24 -0.35 -3.20
CA HIS A 95 2.11 -1.40 -2.70
C HIS A 95 1.49 -2.79 -2.84
N PHE A 96 2.25 -3.76 -3.34
CA PHE A 96 1.85 -5.16 -3.38
C PHE A 96 2.88 -6.05 -2.69
N VAL A 97 2.40 -7.01 -1.89
CA VAL A 97 3.19 -8.21 -1.61
C VAL A 97 3.30 -9.04 -2.89
N PRO A 98 4.40 -9.80 -3.10
CA PRO A 98 4.63 -10.48 -4.38
C PRO A 98 3.49 -11.41 -4.83
N SER A 99 2.89 -12.16 -3.90
CA SER A 99 1.77 -13.06 -4.20
C SER A 99 0.53 -12.33 -4.72
N MET A 100 0.18 -11.19 -4.12
CA MET A 100 -0.96 -10.39 -4.57
C MET A 100 -0.67 -9.67 -5.88
N LEU A 101 0.60 -9.25 -6.11
CA LEU A 101 1.00 -8.69 -7.40
C LEU A 101 0.80 -9.72 -8.52
N HIS A 102 1.17 -10.98 -8.29
CA HIS A 102 1.01 -12.04 -9.27
C HIS A 102 -0.46 -12.24 -9.65
N VAL A 103 -1.34 -12.36 -8.65
CA VAL A 103 -2.79 -12.49 -8.88
C VAL A 103 -3.34 -11.28 -9.65
N LEU A 104 -2.93 -10.06 -9.29
CA LEU A 104 -3.35 -8.85 -10.00
C LEU A 104 -2.94 -8.88 -11.49
N LEU A 105 -1.71 -9.32 -11.78
CA LEU A 105 -1.21 -9.42 -13.16
C LEU A 105 -2.02 -10.45 -13.97
N GLU A 106 -2.33 -11.61 -13.39
CA GLU A 106 -3.20 -12.61 -14.03
C GLU A 106 -4.60 -12.05 -14.32
N THR A 107 -5.16 -11.25 -13.40
CA THR A 107 -6.45 -10.58 -13.61
C THR A 107 -6.40 -9.57 -14.77
N LEU A 108 -5.28 -8.87 -14.94
CA LEU A 108 -5.07 -7.91 -16.04
C LEU A 108 -4.90 -8.61 -17.40
N ASP A 109 -4.27 -9.79 -17.42
CA ASP A 109 -4.06 -10.60 -18.62
C ASP A 109 -5.31 -11.40 -19.05
N GLY A 110 -6.37 -11.37 -18.23
CA GLY A 110 -7.63 -12.04 -18.51
C GLY A 110 -8.35 -11.54 -19.77
N PRO A 111 -9.17 -12.39 -20.44
CA PRO A 111 -9.90 -12.02 -21.64
C PRO A 111 -10.82 -10.82 -21.36
N GLY A 112 -10.63 -9.72 -22.11
CA GLY A 112 -11.39 -8.48 -21.99
C GLY A 112 -10.71 -7.33 -21.23
N ARG A 113 -9.58 -7.58 -20.55
CA ARG A 113 -8.82 -6.53 -19.82
C ARG A 113 -7.38 -6.31 -20.32
N CYS A 114 -6.85 -7.21 -21.15
CA CYS A 114 -5.53 -7.04 -21.78
C CYS A 114 -5.55 -5.85 -22.78
N PRO A 115 -4.87 -4.72 -22.48
CA PRO A 115 -4.87 -3.53 -23.34
C PRO A 115 -4.10 -3.73 -24.65
N LEU A 116 -3.23 -4.75 -24.70
CA LEU A 116 -2.49 -5.16 -25.89
C LEU A 116 -3.26 -6.14 -26.79
N CYS A 117 -4.29 -6.79 -26.26
CA CYS A 117 -5.11 -7.77 -26.97
C CYS A 117 -6.32 -7.14 -27.67
N ALA A 118 -6.59 -5.86 -27.39
CA ALA A 118 -7.63 -5.05 -28.03
C ALA A 118 -7.12 -4.27 -29.27
N ARG A 119 -5.93 -4.62 -29.80
CA ARG A 119 -5.37 -4.11 -31.06
C ARG A 119 -5.20 -5.21 -32.08
#